data_AF-A0A8T6W667-F1
#
_entry.id   AF-A0A8T6W667-F1
#
_cell.length_a   1.000
_cell.length_b   1.000
_cell.length_c   1.000
_cell.angle_alpha   90.00
_cell.angle_beta   90.00
_cell.angle_gamma   90.00
#
_symmetry.space_group_name_H-M   'P 1'
#
loop_
_entity.id
_entity.type
_entity.pdbx_description
1 polymer ?
#
loop_
_entity_poly.entity_id
_entity_poly.type
_entity_poly.pdbx_seq_one_letter_code
_entity_poly.pdbx_strand_id
1 'polypeptide(L)'
;MMRTHTCGELNSSQVGKRVILNGWVNNWRDHGGVTFIDLRDRYGRTQIIFSPENKELYQIGKKLRTEYVVAVSGTVRPRPEEAINPEMKTGE
;
A
#
# COMPACT_ATOMS: atom_id res chain seq x y z
N MET A 1 5.62 -8.07 -13.13
CA MET A 1 5.44 -9.02 -12.00
C MET A 1 3.99 -9.49 -11.97
N MET A 2 3.75 -10.77 -11.71
CA MET A 2 2.40 -11.33 -11.61
C MET A 2 1.77 -11.01 -10.24
N ARG A 3 0.52 -10.55 -10.25
CA ARG A 3 -0.24 -10.23 -9.03
C ARG A 3 -0.50 -11.51 -8.23
N THR A 4 -0.26 -11.47 -6.93
CA THR A 4 -0.58 -12.58 -6.02
C THR A 4 -1.90 -12.40 -5.28
N HIS A 5 -2.29 -11.15 -5.04
CA HIS A 5 -3.47 -10.80 -4.24
C HIS A 5 -4.17 -9.58 -4.84
N THR A 6 -5.47 -9.43 -4.60
CA THR A 6 -6.22 -8.23 -4.95
C THR A 6 -6.02 -7.11 -3.92
N CYS A 7 -6.21 -5.85 -4.32
CA CYS A 7 -6.07 -4.71 -3.40
C CYS A 7 -7.19 -4.65 -2.36
N GLY A 8 -8.25 -5.44 -2.49
CA GLY A 8 -9.42 -5.43 -1.59
C GLY A 8 -9.58 -6.66 -0.71
N GLU A 9 -8.65 -7.62 -0.76
CA GLU A 9 -8.75 -8.88 0.01
C GLU A 9 -7.77 -8.99 1.17
N LEU A 10 -6.85 -8.03 1.32
CA LEU A 10 -5.89 -8.04 2.41
C LEU A 10 -6.59 -7.90 3.77
N ASN A 11 -6.23 -8.76 4.71
CA ASN A 11 -6.74 -8.76 6.08
C ASN A 11 -5.68 -9.27 7.08
N SER A 12 -6.02 -9.25 8.37
CA SER A 12 -5.13 -9.62 9.48
C SER A 12 -4.52 -11.03 9.37
N SER A 13 -5.19 -11.98 8.72
CA SER A 13 -4.65 -13.35 8.50
C SER A 13 -3.46 -13.40 7.53
N GLN A 14 -3.18 -12.30 6.83
CA GLN A 14 -2.07 -12.18 5.88
C GLN A 14 -0.88 -11.39 6.44
N VAL A 15 -0.95 -10.89 7.67
CA VAL A 15 0.17 -10.21 8.34
C VAL A 15 1.43 -11.09 8.29
N GLY A 16 2.56 -10.46 7.95
CA GLY A 16 3.86 -11.11 7.80
C GLY A 16 4.09 -11.78 6.44
N LYS A 17 3.05 -11.94 5.60
CA LYS A 17 3.20 -12.54 4.26
C LYS A 17 3.71 -11.52 3.26
N ARG A 18 4.57 -11.97 2.34
CA ARG A 18 5.00 -11.19 1.18
C ARG A 18 3.97 -11.31 0.06
N VAL A 19 3.52 -10.19 -0.48
CA VAL A 19 2.50 -10.12 -1.52
C VAL A 19 2.96 -9.21 -2.67
N ILE A 20 2.32 -9.39 -3.83
CA ILE A 20 2.40 -8.52 -5.00
C ILE A 20 1.00 -8.02 -5.34
N LEU A 21 0.84 -6.71 -5.36
CA LEU A 21 -0.38 -6.00 -5.74
C LEU A 21 -0.12 -5.20 -7.02
N ASN A 22 -1.09 -5.23 -7.93
CA ASN A 22 -1.04 -4.45 -9.18
C ASN A 22 -2.29 -3.58 -9.25
N GLY A 23 -2.14 -2.30 -9.56
CA GLY A 23 -3.26 -1.36 -9.60
C GLY A 23 -2.87 0.07 -9.95
N TRP A 24 -3.77 0.99 -9.65
CA TRP A 24 -3.62 2.43 -9.87
C TRP A 24 -3.43 3.15 -8.53
N VAL A 25 -2.52 4.11 -8.49
CA VAL A 25 -2.38 5.01 -7.34
C VAL A 25 -3.63 5.86 -7.23
N ASN A 26 -4.50 5.57 -6.25
CA ASN A 26 -5.73 6.31 -6.02
C ASN A 26 -5.49 7.64 -5.34
N ASN A 27 -4.59 7.66 -4.35
CA ASN A 27 -4.16 8.85 -3.62
C ASN A 27 -2.69 8.72 -3.25
N TRP A 28 -2.00 9.85 -3.15
CA TRP A 28 -0.62 9.95 -2.69
C TRP A 28 -0.54 10.99 -1.57
N ARG A 29 0.09 10.63 -0.45
CA ARG A 29 0.20 11.46 0.76
C ARG A 29 1.64 11.42 1.27
N ASP A 30 2.18 12.56 1.68
CA ASP A 30 3.52 12.67 2.26
C ASP A 30 3.45 13.42 3.58
N HIS A 31 3.96 12.80 4.63
CA HIS A 31 4.00 13.36 5.99
C HIS A 31 5.42 13.78 6.40
N GLY A 32 6.33 14.02 5.45
CA GLY A 32 7.67 14.55 5.71
C GLY A 32 8.68 13.54 6.27
N GLY A 33 8.21 12.38 6.73
CA GLY A 33 9.06 11.26 7.18
C GLY A 33 8.62 9.90 6.63
N VAL A 34 7.50 9.84 5.92
CA VAL A 34 6.94 8.61 5.33
C VAL A 34 5.97 8.99 4.22
N THR A 35 6.00 8.23 3.13
CA THR A 35 5.09 8.43 2.00
C THR A 35 4.08 7.30 1.97
N PHE A 36 2.81 7.65 1.78
CA PHE A 36 1.70 6.71 1.67
C PHE A 36 1.08 6.81 0.28
N ILE A 37 0.70 5.66 -0.26
CA ILE A 37 -0.27 5.62 -1.36
C ILE A 37 -1.43 4.71 -0.99
N ASP A 38 -2.59 5.03 -1.52
CA ASP A 38 -3.68 4.08 -1.59
C ASP A 38 -3.63 3.45 -2.99
N LEU A 39 -3.34 2.16 -3.09
CA LEU A 39 -3.36 1.43 -4.35
C LEU A 39 -4.76 0.84 -4.56
N ARG A 40 -5.36 1.12 -5.71
CA ARG A 40 -6.70 0.68 -6.09
C ARG A 40 -6.65 -0.32 -7.22
N ASP A 41 -7.44 -1.37 -7.11
CA ASP A 41 -7.84 -2.21 -8.24
C ASP A 41 -9.36 -2.34 -8.27
N ARG A 42 -9.88 -3.26 -9.10
CA ARG A 42 -11.32 -3.53 -9.22
C ARG A 42 -11.98 -3.93 -7.89
N TYR A 43 -11.23 -4.53 -6.97
CA TYR A 43 -11.78 -5.21 -5.79
C TYR A 43 -11.69 -4.35 -4.53
N GLY A 44 -10.89 -3.28 -4.55
CA GLY A 44 -10.80 -2.37 -3.42
C GLY A 44 -9.52 -1.57 -3.42
N ARG A 45 -9.17 -1.07 -2.23
CA ARG A 45 -7.99 -0.24 -1.98
C ARG A 45 -7.15 -0.86 -0.87
N THR A 46 -5.83 -0.75 -0.97
CA THR A 46 -4.88 -1.09 0.08
C THR A 46 -3.91 0.06 0.29
N GLN A 47 -3.60 0.37 1.55
CA GLN A 47 -2.56 1.35 1.87
C GLN A 47 -1.16 0.74 1.72
N ILE A 48 -0.26 1.46 1.07
CA ILE A 48 1.15 1.09 0.90
C ILE A 48 2.00 2.20 1.50
N ILE A 49 3.00 1.80 2.27
CA ILE A 49 3.88 2.69 3.03
C ILE A 49 5.30 2.58 2.46
N PHE A 50 5.90 3.71 2.13
CA PHE A 50 7.32 3.82 1.78
C PHE A 50 8.06 4.50 2.95
N SER A 51 8.88 3.72 3.67
CA SER A 51 9.67 4.19 4.81
C SER A 51 11.06 4.67 4.38
N PRO A 52 11.67 5.63 5.11
CA PRO A 52 13.01 6.15 4.83
C PRO A 52 14.12 5.12 5.11
N GLU A 53 13.82 4.04 5.83
CA GLU A 53 14.72 2.90 6.07
C GLU A 53 15.21 2.29 4.74
N ASN A 54 14.34 2.25 3.72
CA ASN A 54 14.74 1.90 2.36
C ASN A 54 14.77 3.16 1.49
N LYS A 55 15.94 3.81 1.46
CA LYS A 55 16.14 5.08 0.74
C LYS A 55 15.74 5.00 -0.73
N GLU A 56 16.05 3.90 -1.42
CA GLU A 56 15.73 3.74 -2.83
C GLU A 56 14.21 3.69 -3.06
N LEU A 57 13.50 2.82 -2.34
CA LEU A 57 12.04 2.72 -2.43
C LEU A 57 11.35 4.01 -1.99
N TYR A 58 11.89 4.69 -0.98
CA TYR A 58 11.38 5.98 -0.54
C TYR A 58 11.46 7.02 -1.67
N GLN A 59 12.60 7.14 -2.36
CA GLN A 59 12.73 8.06 -3.49
C GLN A 59 11.82 7.71 -4.67
N ILE A 60 11.60 6.41 -4.93
CA ILE A 60 10.63 5.95 -5.93
C ILE A 60 9.20 6.34 -5.51
N GLY A 61 8.83 6.07 -4.26
CA GLY A 61 7.53 6.42 -3.69
C GLY A 61 7.23 7.91 -3.79
N LYS A 62 8.22 8.78 -3.59
CA LYS A 62 8.07 10.24 -3.75
C LYS A 62 7.77 10.71 -5.17
N LYS A 63 8.10 9.90 -6.18
CA LYS A 63 7.86 10.21 -7.60
C LYS A 63 6.47 9.77 -8.07
N LEU A 64 5.79 8.89 -7.32
CA LEU A 64 4.47 8.39 -7.68
C LEU A 64 3.44 9.53 -7.69
N ARG A 65 2.48 9.45 -8.61
CA ARG A 65 1.35 10.39 -8.71
C ARG A 65 0.05 9.62 -8.92
N THR A 66 -1.05 10.30 -8.69
CA THR A 66 -2.40 9.76 -8.89
C THR A 66 -2.55 9.18 -10.30
N GLU A 67 -3.28 8.06 -10.40
CA GLU A 67 -3.52 7.26 -11.60
C GLU A 67 -2.30 6.57 -12.22
N TYR A 68 -1.12 6.61 -11.58
CA TYR A 68 0.00 5.78 -12.03
C TYR A 68 -0.33 4.29 -11.90
N VAL A 69 -0.03 3.52 -12.94
CA VAL A 69 -0.14 2.06 -12.94
C VAL A 69 1.15 1.48 -12.38
N VAL A 70 1.03 0.77 -11.26
CA VAL A 70 2.20 0.21 -10.56
C VAL A 70 1.97 -1.25 -10.15
N ALA A 71 3.08 -1.97 -10.04
CA ALA A 71 3.17 -3.25 -9.35
C ALA A 71 4.02 -3.05 -8.10
N VAL A 72 3.50 -3.44 -6.94
CA VAL A 72 4.18 -3.29 -5.65
C VAL A 72 4.36 -4.67 -5.01
N SER A 73 5.60 -4.99 -4.64
CA SER A 73 5.92 -6.14 -3.79
C SER A 73 6.29 -5.66 -2.39
N GLY A 74 5.65 -6.22 -1.37
CA GLY A 74 5.88 -5.84 0.01
C GLY A 74 5.40 -6.89 1.00
N THR A 75 5.67 -6.65 2.28
CA THR A 75 5.19 -7.50 3.39
C THR A 75 3.98 -6.84 4.03
N VAL A 76 2.90 -7.59 4.22
CA VAL A 76 1.71 -7.11 4.93
C VAL A 76 2.04 -6.88 6.39
N ARG A 77 1.69 -5.71 6.93
CA ARG A 77 1.88 -5.34 8.33
C ARG A 77 0.56 -4.81 8.88
N PRO A 78 0.25 -5.07 10.16
CA PRO A 78 -0.91 -4.46 10.80
C PRO A 78 -0.71 -2.95 10.85
N ARG A 79 -1.81 -2.19 10.82
CA ARG A 79 -1.76 -0.77 11.14
C ARG A 79 -1.58 -0.59 12.65
N PRO A 80 -0.93 0.51 13.08
CA PRO A 80 -1.06 0.97 14.46
C PRO A 80 -2.53 1.13 14.83
N GLU A 81 -2.88 0.89 16.11
CA GLU A 81 -4.27 0.95 16.58
C GLU A 81 -4.93 2.31 16.27
N GLU A 82 -4.15 3.39 16.33
CA GLU A 82 -4.62 4.76 16.07
C GLU A 82 -4.82 5.06 14.57
N ALA A 83 -4.31 4.20 13.69
CA ALA A 83 -4.35 4.35 12.24
C ALA A 83 -5.29 3.34 11.55
N ILE A 84 -6.04 2.56 12.33
CA ILE A 84 -7.09 1.67 11.82
C ILE A 84 -8.18 2.50 11.17
N ASN A 85 -8.57 2.14 9.95
CA ASN A 85 -9.62 2.82 9.21
C ASN A 85 -10.85 1.91 9.03
N PRO A 86 -11.91 2.05 9.86
CA PRO A 86 -13.09 1.19 9.79
C PRO A 86 -13.90 1.33 8.49
N GLU A 87 -13.71 2.42 7.73
CA GLU A 87 -14.35 2.61 6.42
C GLU A 87 -13.64 1.84 5.30
N MET A 88 -12.45 1.30 5.55
CA MET A 88 -11.69 0.50 4.61
C MET A 88 -11.73 -0.98 5.00
N LYS A 89 -12.10 -1.84 4.05
CA LYS A 89 -12.04 -3.30 4.24
C LYS A 89 -10.62 -3.82 4.58
N THR A 90 -9.58 -3.10 4.14
CA THR A 90 -8.16 -3.36 4.41
C THR A 90 -7.60 -2.35 5.44
N GLY A 91 -8.49 -1.89 6.32
CA GLY A 91 -8.26 -0.80 7.25
C GLY A 91 -7.56 -1.21 8.54
N GLU A 92 -7.45 -2.51 8.81
CA GLU A 92 -6.76 -3.10 9.98
C GLU A 92 -5.27 -3.34 9.70
#